data_AF-A0A933HUG9-F1
#
_entry.id   AF-A0A933HUG9-F1
#
_cell.length_a   1.000
_cell.length_b   1.000
_cell.length_c   1.000
_cell.angle_alpha   90.00
_cell.angle_beta   90.00
_cell.angle_gamma   90.00
#
_symmetry.space_group_name_H-M   'P 1'
#
loop_
_entity.id
_entity.type
_entity.pdbx_description
1 polymer ?
#
loop_
_entity_poly.entity_id
_entity_poly.type
_entity_poly.pdbx_seq_one_letter_code
_entity_poly.pdbx_strand_id
1 'polypeptide(L)'
;MQNVKTAISLQKSLFEQAENLARQMKISRSRLFVLALEDYIQRQQNRELLARINAAYAGEPDSAEKDLRRKARRQHRRIVEGTW
;
A
#
# COMPACT_ATOMS: atom_id res chain seq x y z
N MET A 1 -21.43 9.94 -12.43
CA MET A 1 -20.07 10.53 -12.36
C MET A 1 -19.62 10.80 -13.79
N GLN A 2 -18.92 11.90 -14.03
CA GLN A 2 -18.41 12.23 -15.37
C GLN A 2 -17.05 11.58 -15.60
N ASN A 3 -16.85 10.99 -16.77
CA ASN A 3 -15.58 10.36 -17.16
C ASN A 3 -14.83 11.29 -18.12
N VAL A 4 -13.53 11.46 -17.90
CA VAL A 4 -12.63 12.23 -18.78
C VAL A 4 -11.82 11.26 -19.64
N LYS A 5 -11.75 11.52 -20.94
CA LYS A 5 -10.85 10.79 -21.86
C LYS A 5 -9.54 11.53 -21.95
N THR A 6 -8.44 10.81 -21.74
CA THR A 6 -7.09 11.34 -21.84
C THR A 6 -6.24 10.42 -22.70
N ALA A 7 -5.34 10.99 -23.49
CA ALA A 7 -4.33 10.25 -24.24
C ALA A 7 -3.02 10.28 -23.45
N ILE A 8 -2.41 9.12 -23.24
CA ILE A 8 -1.15 8.98 -22.53
C ILE A 8 -0.12 8.32 -23.44
N SER A 9 1.12 8.80 -23.38
CA SER A 9 2.26 8.16 -24.04
C SER A 9 2.82 7.07 -23.13
N LEU A 10 2.93 5.85 -23.66
CA LEU A 10 3.46 4.68 -22.95
C LEU A 10 4.47 3.97 -23.84
N GLN A 11 5.44 3.27 -23.22
CA GLN A 11 6.28 2.33 -23.96
C GLN A 11 5.41 1.22 -24.54
N LYS A 12 5.68 0.83 -25.80
CA LYS A 12 4.91 -0.22 -26.50
C LYS A 12 4.89 -1.54 -25.72
N SER A 13 6.03 -1.93 -25.15
CA SER A 13 6.16 -3.15 -24.34
C SER A 13 5.28 -3.12 -23.08
N LEU A 14 5.12 -1.97 -22.44
CA LEU A 14 4.25 -1.81 -21.28
C LEU A 14 2.78 -1.87 -21.68
N PHE A 15 2.43 -1.23 -22.79
CA PHE A 15 1.08 -1.31 -23.36
C PHE A 15 0.69 -2.76 -23.65
N GLU A 16 1.54 -3.53 -24.30
CA GLU A 16 1.28 -4.95 -24.61
C GLU A 16 1.12 -5.81 -23.35
N GLN A 17 1.91 -5.56 -22.30
CA GLN A 17 1.73 -6.22 -21.00
C GLN A 17 0.39 -5.89 -20.36
N ALA A 18 -0.02 -4.62 -20.38
CA ALA A 18 -1.33 -4.19 -19.88
C ALA A 18 -2.48 -4.82 -20.68
N GLU A 19 -2.36 -4.92 -22.01
CA GLU A 19 -3.35 -5.59 -22.85
C GLU A 19 -3.53 -7.06 -22.48
N ASN A 20 -2.42 -7.77 -22.30
CA ASN A 20 -2.45 -9.19 -21.97
C ASN A 20 -3.06 -9.42 -20.59
N LEU A 21 -2.68 -8.59 -19.60
CA LEU A 21 -3.24 -8.65 -18.26
C LEU A 21 -4.74 -8.35 -18.25
N ALA A 22 -5.20 -7.31 -18.96
CA ALA A 22 -6.61 -6.98 -19.07
C ALA A 22 -7.43 -8.15 -19.65
N ARG A 23 -6.90 -8.83 -20.68
CA ARG A 23 -7.52 -10.02 -21.27
C ARG A 23 -7.57 -11.19 -20.27
N GLN A 24 -6.47 -11.48 -19.57
CA GLN A 24 -6.43 -12.53 -18.55
C GLN A 24 -7.45 -12.30 -17.44
N MET A 25 -7.58 -11.04 -16.99
CA MET A 25 -8.55 -10.63 -15.98
C MET A 25 -9.98 -10.48 -16.52
N LYS A 26 -10.19 -10.62 -17.85
CA LYS A 26 -11.47 -10.43 -18.54
C LYS A 26 -12.11 -9.06 -18.28
N ILE A 27 -11.30 -8.00 -18.23
CA ILE A 27 -11.74 -6.61 -18.07
C ILE A 27 -11.32 -5.76 -19.26
N SER A 28 -11.96 -4.60 -19.41
CA SER A 28 -11.52 -3.63 -20.42
C SER A 28 -10.18 -3.00 -20.02
N ARG A 29 -9.45 -2.55 -21.04
CA ARG A 29 -8.18 -1.82 -20.89
C ARG A 29 -8.33 -0.60 -20.00
N SER A 30 -9.34 0.22 -20.27
CA SER A 30 -9.63 1.40 -19.47
C SER A 30 -9.91 1.05 -18.02
N ARG A 31 -10.61 -0.07 -17.76
CA ARG A 31 -10.84 -0.54 -16.39
C ARG A 31 -9.53 -0.96 -15.71
N LEU A 32 -8.64 -1.66 -16.41
CA LEU A 32 -7.32 -2.00 -15.87
C LEU A 32 -6.52 -0.74 -15.47
N PHE A 33 -6.48 0.27 -16.35
CA PHE A 33 -5.77 1.52 -16.04
C PHE A 33 -6.37 2.27 -14.86
N VAL A 34 -7.70 2.30 -14.74
CA VAL A 34 -8.38 2.89 -13.58
C VAL A 34 -8.01 2.17 -12.30
N LEU A 35 -8.09 0.83 -12.28
CA LEU A 35 -7.74 0.02 -11.12
C LEU A 35 -6.28 0.21 -10.69
N ALA A 36 -5.36 0.22 -11.66
CA ALA A 36 -3.94 0.43 -11.40
C ALA A 36 -3.67 1.82 -10.82
N LEU A 37 -4.36 2.86 -11.33
CA LEU A 37 -4.20 4.23 -10.85
C LEU A 37 -4.78 4.41 -9.44
N GLU A 38 -5.97 3.84 -9.18
CA GLU A 38 -6.60 3.84 -7.85
C GLU A 38 -5.69 3.17 -6.81
N ASP A 39 -5.18 1.97 -7.12
CA ASP A 39 -4.24 1.24 -6.24
C ASP A 39 -2.95 2.02 -6.02
N TYR A 40 -2.38 2.60 -7.08
CA TYR A 40 -1.16 3.40 -6.95
C TYR A 40 -1.36 4.62 -6.05
N ILE A 41 -2.45 5.37 -6.24
CA ILE A 41 -2.78 6.54 -5.41
C ILE A 41 -2.96 6.12 -3.95
N GLN A 42 -3.72 5.05 -3.69
CA GLN A 42 -3.93 4.55 -2.34
C GLN A 42 -2.60 4.16 -1.66
N ARG A 43 -1.69 3.52 -2.39
CA ARG A 43 -0.36 3.17 -1.87
C ARG A 43 0.46 4.41 -1.51
N GLN A 44 0.40 5.48 -2.31
CA GLN A 44 1.09 6.74 -1.98
C GLN A 44 0.50 7.40 -0.73
N GLN A 45 -0.83 7.46 -0.63
CA GLN A 45 -1.52 7.98 0.55
C GLN A 45 -1.15 7.19 1.82
N ASN A 46 -1.11 5.86 1.73
CA ASN A 46 -0.72 5.00 2.85
C ASN A 46 0.74 5.24 3.28
N ARG A 47 1.66 5.43 2.33
CA ARG A 47 3.06 5.77 2.63
C ARG A 47 3.18 7.11 3.34
N GLU A 48 2.44 8.11 2.87
CA GLU A 48 2.42 9.42 3.50
C GLU A 48 1.84 9.37 4.92
N LEU A 49 0.73 8.65 5.10
CA LEU A 49 0.14 8.44 6.43
C LEU A 49 1.13 7.77 7.38
N LEU A 50 1.80 6.71 6.93
CA LEU A 50 2.83 6.03 7.73
C LEU A 50 3.99 6.97 8.08
N ALA A 51 4.44 7.79 7.14
CA ALA A 51 5.49 8.78 7.40
C ALA A 51 5.06 9.80 8.46
N ARG A 52 3.81 10.28 8.42
CA ARG A 52 3.25 11.19 9.43
C ARG A 52 3.16 10.54 10.81
N ILE A 53 2.73 9.28 10.88
CA ILE A 53 2.71 8.52 12.13
C ILE A 53 4.13 8.39 12.69
N ASN A 54 5.09 7.98 11.87
CA ASN A 54 6.48 7.85 12.30
C ASN A 54 7.07 9.18 12.79
N ALA A 55 6.74 10.29 12.11
CA ALA A 55 7.19 11.62 12.52
C ALA A 55 6.59 12.04 13.87
N ALA A 56 5.30 11.75 14.11
CA ALA A 56 4.64 12.06 15.39
C ALA A 56 5.28 11.31 16.58
N TYR A 57 5.79 10.09 16.34
CA TYR A 57 6.46 9.26 17.35
C TYR A 57 7.99 9.23 17.22
N ALA A 58 8.59 10.21 16.54
CA ALA A 58 10.04 10.26 16.33
C ALA A 58 10.83 10.64 17.60
N GLY A 59 10.16 11.17 18.62
CA GLY A 59 10.76 11.54 19.90
C GLY A 59 11.12 10.32 20.77
N GLU A 60 11.86 10.60 21.85
CA GLU A 60 12.14 9.61 22.88
C GLU A 60 10.84 9.14 23.54
N PRO A 61 10.61 7.83 23.69
CA PRO A 61 9.37 7.34 24.27
C PRO A 61 9.24 7.73 25.74
N ASP A 62 8.03 8.11 26.14
CA ASP A 62 7.74 8.39 27.54
C ASP A 62 7.71 7.10 28.39
N SER A 63 7.58 7.26 29.71
CA SER A 63 7.57 6.12 30.63
C SER A 63 6.39 5.17 30.39
N ALA A 64 5.22 5.68 30.00
CA ALA A 64 4.04 4.88 29.71
C ALA A 64 4.20 4.11 28.39
N GLU A 65 4.79 4.73 27.36
CA GLU A 65 5.12 4.09 26.09
C GLU A 65 6.19 3.01 26.25
N LYS A 66 7.21 3.24 27.09
CA LYS A 66 8.22 2.23 27.44
C LYS A 66 7.59 1.02 28.10
N ASP A 67 6.67 1.25 29.05
CA ASP A 67 5.95 0.19 29.74
C ASP A 67 5.01 -0.59 28.81
N LEU A 68 4.31 0.11 27.91
CA LEU A 68 3.47 -0.50 26.88
C LEU A 68 4.30 -1.38 25.94
N ARG A 69 5.43 -0.87 25.43
CA ARG A 69 6.36 -1.62 24.57
C ARG A 69 6.89 -2.87 25.29
N ARG A 70 7.21 -2.78 26.58
CA ARG A 70 7.66 -3.93 27.40
C ARG A 70 6.57 -4.99 27.50
N LYS A 71 5.31 -4.61 27.74
CA LYS A 71 4.17 -5.54 27.80
C LYS A 71 3.91 -6.20 26.44
N ALA A 72 3.87 -5.40 25.36
CA ALA A 72 3.65 -5.89 24.00
C ALA A 72 4.72 -6.92 23.59
N ARG A 73 6.00 -6.67 23.88
CA ARG A 73 7.10 -7.62 23.60
C ARG A 73 6.94 -8.95 24.35
N ARG A 74 6.50 -8.92 25.61
CA ARG A 74 6.25 -10.14 26.40
C ARG A 74 5.10 -10.95 25.82
N GLN A 75 4.02 -10.29 25.40
CA GLN A 75 2.88 -10.95 24.77
C GLN A 75 3.26 -11.56 23.42
N HIS A 76 3.95 -10.81 22.57
CA HIS A 76 4.37 -11.29 21.26
C HIS A 76 5.29 -12.52 21.38
N ARG A 77 6.23 -12.51 22.33
CA ARG A 77 7.09 -13.67 22.61
C ARG A 77 6.29 -14.93 22.91
N ARG A 78 5.26 -14.85 23.75
CA ARG A 78 4.40 -16.00 24.09
C ARG A 78 3.62 -16.55 22.90
N ILE A 79 3.29 -15.70 21.92
CA ILE A 79 2.55 -16.10 20.72
C ILE A 79 3.47 -16.83 19.73
N VAL A 80 4.74 -16.44 19.68
CA VAL A 80 5.74 -16.96 18.72
C VAL A 80 6.53 -18.15 19.30
N GLU A 81 6.59 -18.30 20.63
CA GLU A 81 7.15 -19.49 21.29
C GLU A 81 6.26 -20.71 20.99
N GLY A 82 6.73 -21.59 20.09
CA GLY A 82 6.05 -22.84 19.69
C GLY A 82 5.66 -22.93 18.21
N THR A 83 5.94 -21.90 17.40
CA THR A 83 5.65 -21.88 15.95
C THR A 83 6.85 -22.24 15.06
N TRP A 84 7.82 -23.01 15.56
CA TRP A 84 8.98 -23.49 14.79
C TRP A 84 9.01 -25.01 14.76
#